data_AF-A0A6B0CQJ1-F1
#
_entry.id   AF-A0A6B0CQJ1-F1
#
_cell.length_a   1.000
_cell.length_b   1.000
_cell.length_c   1.000
_cell.angle_alpha   90.00
_cell.angle_beta   90.00
_cell.angle_gamma   90.00
#
_symmetry.space_group_name_H-M   'P 1'
#
loop_
_entity.id
_entity.type
_entity.pdbx_description
1 polymer ?
#
loop_
_entity_poly.entity_id
_entity_poly.type
_entity_poly.pdbx_seq_one_letter_code
_entity_poly.pdbx_strand_id
1 'polypeptide(L)'
;AEKHPEIKDYSEEARLKEFRKLGVEYEMAKLKNDLAEFNTHFDNWFSETSLYEKGEILEVLAKMKELGYTYEADGATWLRTTDFKDDKDRVLIKNDGTYTYFLPDIAYHFDKVKRGNDILIDLFGADHHGYINRLKASLETFGVDSNRLEIQIMQMVRLMENGKEVKMSKRTGNAITLREIMDEVGVDAARYFLTMRSPDSHFDFDMELAKEQSQDNPVYYAQYAHARICSILKQAKEQGIEVAAANDFTTITNEKAIELLKKVADFEPTIESAAEHRSAHRITNYIQDLASHFHKFYNAEKVLTDDIEKTKAHVAMIEAVRITLKNALAMVGVSAPESM
;
A
#
# COMPACT_ATOMS: atom_id res chain seq x y z
N ALA A 1 36.60 0.90 -0.75
CA ALA A 1 38.04 0.96 -0.43
C ALA A 1 38.32 0.53 1.00
N GLU A 2 37.68 1.14 2.01
CA GLU A 2 37.91 0.76 3.42
C GLU A 2 37.35 -0.64 3.77
N LYS A 3 36.17 -1.00 3.28
CA LYS A 3 35.53 -2.31 3.56
C LYS A 3 36.08 -3.46 2.71
N HIS A 4 36.56 -3.15 1.51
CA HIS A 4 37.03 -4.12 0.51
C HIS A 4 38.28 -3.57 -0.22
N PRO A 5 39.43 -3.45 0.48
CA PRO A 5 40.66 -2.94 -0.13
C PRO A 5 41.23 -3.85 -1.22
N GLU A 6 40.95 -5.15 -1.16
CA GLU A 6 41.41 -6.20 -2.08
C GLU A 6 40.89 -6.03 -3.51
N ILE A 7 39.75 -5.35 -3.71
CA ILE A 7 39.15 -5.15 -5.03
C ILE A 7 40.12 -4.40 -5.96
N LYS A 8 41.02 -3.56 -5.43
CA LYS A 8 41.99 -2.84 -6.26
C LYS A 8 42.93 -3.76 -7.06
N ASP A 9 43.15 -4.98 -6.55
CA ASP A 9 44.09 -5.95 -7.08
C ASP A 9 43.41 -6.93 -8.06
N TYR A 10 42.09 -6.86 -8.22
CA TYR A 10 41.33 -7.68 -9.16
C TYR A 10 41.54 -7.21 -10.61
N SER A 11 41.32 -8.11 -11.57
CA SER A 11 41.21 -7.74 -12.99
C SER A 11 40.07 -6.74 -13.19
N GLU A 12 40.10 -5.95 -14.25
CA GLU A 12 39.02 -4.98 -14.55
C GLU A 12 37.63 -5.64 -14.61
N GLU A 13 37.52 -6.80 -15.26
CA GLU A 13 36.27 -7.56 -15.35
C GLU A 13 35.77 -8.01 -13.96
N ALA A 14 36.67 -8.58 -13.14
CA ALA A 14 36.33 -9.02 -11.79
C ALA A 14 35.95 -7.84 -10.88
N ARG A 15 36.63 -6.69 -11.02
CA ARG A 15 36.27 -5.44 -10.32
C ARG A 15 34.89 -4.96 -10.69
N LEU A 16 34.57 -4.91 -11.98
CA LEU A 16 33.27 -4.44 -12.45
C LEU A 16 32.14 -5.35 -11.94
N LYS A 17 32.34 -6.68 -11.97
CA LYS A 17 31.40 -7.64 -11.41
C LYS A 17 31.17 -7.42 -9.91
N GLU A 18 32.25 -7.24 -9.15
CA GLU A 18 32.15 -7.01 -7.70
C GLU A 18 31.47 -5.67 -7.39
N PHE A 19 31.83 -4.59 -8.09
CA PHE A 19 31.18 -3.29 -7.88
C PHE A 19 29.69 -3.30 -8.22
N ARG A 20 29.27 -4.03 -9.26
CA ARG A 20 27.83 -4.20 -9.56
C ARG A 20 27.10 -4.89 -8.42
N LYS A 21 27.67 -5.98 -7.89
CA LYS A 21 27.10 -6.70 -6.75
C LYS A 21 26.99 -5.79 -5.52
N LEU A 22 28.08 -5.14 -5.14
CA LEU A 22 28.10 -4.21 -4.00
C LEU A 22 27.13 -3.04 -4.17
N GLY A 23 27.00 -2.51 -5.39
CA GLY A 23 26.04 -1.45 -5.71
C GLY A 23 24.59 -1.89 -5.53
N VAL A 24 24.24 -3.09 -6.03
CA VAL A 24 22.90 -3.67 -5.82
C VAL A 24 22.64 -3.90 -4.34
N GLU A 25 23.59 -4.51 -3.61
CA GLU A 25 23.43 -4.75 -2.17
C GLU A 25 23.23 -3.45 -1.39
N TYR A 26 23.98 -2.40 -1.73
CA TYR A 26 23.87 -1.08 -1.10
C TYR A 26 22.50 -0.43 -1.37
N GLU A 27 22.07 -0.33 -2.63
CA GLU A 27 20.78 0.28 -2.98
C GLU A 27 19.60 -0.54 -2.44
N MET A 28 19.68 -1.88 -2.48
CA MET A 28 18.65 -2.74 -1.91
C MET A 28 18.53 -2.60 -0.39
N ALA A 29 19.65 -2.45 0.32
CA ALA A 29 19.62 -2.18 1.76
C ALA A 29 18.94 -0.83 2.06
N LYS A 30 19.24 0.20 1.28
CA LYS A 30 18.61 1.52 1.40
C LYS A 30 17.11 1.46 1.12
N LEU A 31 16.69 0.83 0.03
CA LEU A 31 15.27 0.68 -0.32
C LEU A 31 14.48 -0.08 0.76
N LYS A 32 15.05 -1.18 1.28
CA LYS A 32 14.46 -1.95 2.38
C LYS A 32 14.26 -1.10 3.63
N ASN A 33 15.26 -0.28 3.97
CA ASN A 33 15.18 0.60 5.12
C ASN A 33 14.12 1.69 4.94
N ASP A 34 14.12 2.37 3.78
CA ASP A 34 13.12 3.40 3.45
C ASP A 34 11.70 2.85 3.50
N LEU A 35 11.46 1.65 2.96
CA LEU A 35 10.15 1.00 2.99
C LEU A 35 9.75 0.53 4.38
N ALA A 36 10.69 -0.01 5.17
CA ALA A 36 10.42 -0.44 6.53
C ALA A 36 10.04 0.76 7.44
N GLU A 37 10.74 1.89 7.30
CA GLU A 37 10.38 3.13 8.00
C GLU A 37 9.05 3.70 7.51
N PHE A 38 8.71 3.50 6.23
CA PHE A 38 7.40 3.82 5.69
C PHE A 38 6.31 2.81 6.12
N ASN A 39 6.57 1.85 7.00
CA ASN A 39 5.64 0.77 7.40
C ASN A 39 5.16 -0.11 6.22
N THR A 40 6.06 -0.42 5.28
CA THR A 40 5.85 -1.37 4.20
C THR A 40 6.89 -2.48 4.27
N HIS A 41 6.44 -3.69 4.56
CA HIS A 41 7.32 -4.86 4.73
C HIS A 41 7.00 -5.91 3.66
N PHE A 42 8.04 -6.37 2.96
CA PHE A 42 7.93 -7.45 1.99
C PHE A 42 8.44 -8.75 2.61
N ASP A 43 7.62 -9.81 2.52
CA ASP A 43 8.01 -11.15 2.95
C ASP A 43 9.07 -11.76 2.02
N ASN A 44 9.05 -11.38 0.75
CA ASN A 44 9.96 -11.90 -0.27
C ASN A 44 10.50 -10.79 -1.17
N TRP A 45 11.82 -10.76 -1.33
CA TRP A 45 12.54 -9.92 -2.29
C TRP A 45 13.06 -10.81 -3.40
N PHE A 46 12.44 -10.74 -4.58
CA PHE A 46 12.77 -11.61 -5.70
C PHE A 46 13.84 -10.99 -6.61
N SER A 47 14.77 -11.81 -7.10
CA SER A 47 15.81 -11.38 -8.04
C SER A 47 15.55 -11.96 -9.43
N GLU A 48 15.48 -11.11 -10.44
CA GLU A 48 15.38 -11.53 -11.84
C GLU A 48 16.56 -12.45 -12.22
N THR A 49 17.78 -12.16 -11.74
CA THR A 49 18.97 -12.99 -11.99
C THR A 49 18.75 -14.45 -11.60
N SER A 50 17.98 -14.70 -10.54
CA SER A 50 17.69 -16.07 -10.10
C SER A 50 16.85 -16.88 -11.11
N LEU A 51 16.05 -16.23 -11.97
CA LEU A 51 15.30 -16.91 -13.05
C LEU A 51 16.26 -17.52 -14.08
N TYR A 52 17.34 -16.80 -14.40
CA TYR A 52 18.33 -17.25 -15.37
C TYR A 52 19.22 -18.34 -14.77
N GLU A 53 19.72 -18.14 -13.55
CA GLU A 53 20.63 -19.07 -12.88
C GLU A 53 19.97 -20.44 -12.62
N LYS A 54 18.66 -20.46 -12.33
CA LYS A 54 17.89 -21.68 -12.12
C LYS A 54 17.37 -22.32 -13.41
N GLY A 55 17.54 -21.65 -14.56
CA GLY A 55 17.04 -22.13 -15.85
C GLY A 55 15.52 -22.04 -16.03
N GLU A 56 14.83 -21.28 -15.20
CA GLU A 56 13.36 -21.15 -15.22
C GLU A 56 12.86 -20.50 -16.52
N ILE A 57 13.65 -19.61 -17.12
CA ILE A 57 13.37 -19.02 -18.44
C ILE A 57 13.28 -20.12 -19.52
N LEU A 58 14.23 -21.06 -19.51
CA LEU A 58 14.28 -22.15 -20.49
C LEU A 58 13.15 -23.16 -20.26
N GLU A 59 12.82 -23.44 -18.99
CA GLU A 59 11.67 -24.28 -18.61
C GLU A 59 10.37 -23.72 -19.21
N VAL A 60 10.14 -22.42 -19.04
CA VAL A 60 8.95 -21.72 -19.54
C VAL A 60 8.87 -21.76 -21.07
N LEU A 61 9.97 -21.48 -21.77
CA LEU A 61 10.03 -21.56 -23.23
C LEU A 61 9.72 -22.98 -23.73
N ALA A 62 10.34 -23.99 -23.12
CA ALA A 62 10.13 -25.38 -23.49
C ALA A 62 8.66 -25.79 -23.30
N LYS A 63 8.05 -25.37 -22.18
CA LYS A 63 6.64 -25.66 -21.89
C LYS A 63 5.69 -24.98 -22.87
N MET A 64 5.88 -23.70 -23.18
CA MET A 64 5.03 -23.00 -24.16
C MET A 64 5.12 -23.63 -25.56
N LYS A 65 6.33 -24.10 -25.93
CA LYS A 65 6.56 -24.80 -27.18
C LYS A 65 5.87 -26.16 -27.21
N GLU A 66 5.98 -26.93 -26.13
CA GLU A 66 5.30 -28.22 -25.97
C GLU A 66 3.77 -28.09 -26.10
N LEU A 67 3.21 -27.03 -25.51
CA LEU A 67 1.79 -26.72 -25.58
C LEU A 67 1.35 -26.11 -26.93
N GLY A 68 2.27 -25.85 -27.85
CA GLY A 68 1.97 -25.36 -29.20
C GLY A 68 1.63 -23.87 -29.30
N TYR A 69 1.99 -23.07 -28.29
CA TYR A 69 1.71 -21.63 -28.25
C TYR A 69 2.84 -20.75 -28.80
N THR A 70 3.99 -21.32 -29.18
CA THR A 70 5.09 -20.56 -29.80
C THR A 70 5.25 -20.88 -31.28
N TYR A 71 5.67 -19.91 -32.08
CA TYR A 71 6.05 -20.10 -33.49
C TYR A 71 7.22 -19.22 -33.90
N GLU A 72 7.86 -19.55 -35.01
CA GLU A 72 8.93 -18.76 -35.62
C GLU A 72 8.38 -17.91 -36.76
N ALA A 73 8.67 -16.61 -36.76
CA ALA A 73 8.35 -15.69 -37.84
C ALA A 73 9.34 -14.53 -37.87
N ASP A 74 9.74 -14.10 -39.07
CA ASP A 74 10.71 -13.01 -39.28
C ASP A 74 12.05 -13.19 -38.53
N GLY A 75 12.46 -14.44 -38.35
CA GLY A 75 13.68 -14.82 -37.63
C GLY A 75 13.59 -14.68 -36.10
N ALA A 76 12.38 -14.48 -35.55
CA ALA A 76 12.12 -14.34 -34.13
C ALA A 76 11.14 -15.41 -33.63
N THR A 77 11.19 -15.72 -32.33
CA THR A 77 10.24 -16.59 -31.65
C THR A 77 9.10 -15.77 -31.06
N TRP A 78 7.86 -16.10 -31.45
CA TRP A 78 6.63 -15.42 -31.04
C TRP A 78 5.76 -16.30 -30.15
N LEU A 79 5.00 -15.67 -29.26
CA LEU A 79 3.95 -16.27 -28.45
C LEU A 79 2.58 -15.89 -29.01
N ARG A 80 1.70 -16.88 -29.19
CA ARG A 80 0.32 -16.75 -29.69
C ARG A 80 -0.63 -16.14 -28.66
N THR A 81 -0.36 -14.91 -28.22
CA THR A 81 -1.20 -14.23 -27.22
C THR A 81 -2.55 -13.79 -27.79
N THR A 82 -2.70 -13.67 -29.11
CA THR A 82 -3.98 -13.35 -29.76
C THR A 82 -5.02 -14.44 -29.60
N ASP A 83 -4.61 -15.70 -29.41
CA ASP A 83 -5.51 -16.80 -29.04
C ASP A 83 -6.23 -16.51 -27.69
N PHE A 84 -5.70 -15.57 -26.88
CA PHE A 84 -6.15 -15.23 -25.53
C PHE A 84 -6.48 -13.73 -25.37
N LYS A 85 -7.07 -13.10 -26.39
CA LYS A 85 -7.61 -11.72 -26.37
C LYS A 85 -6.56 -10.60 -26.26
N ASP A 86 -5.29 -10.88 -26.49
CA ASP A 86 -4.28 -9.83 -26.69
C ASP A 86 -4.44 -9.16 -28.06
N ASP A 87 -3.92 -7.95 -28.25
CA ASP A 87 -4.07 -7.19 -29.51
C ASP A 87 -3.22 -7.74 -30.66
N LYS A 88 -2.06 -8.31 -30.32
CA LYS A 88 -1.13 -8.95 -31.26
C LYS A 88 -0.24 -9.93 -30.52
N ASP A 89 0.25 -10.93 -31.25
CA ASP A 89 1.24 -11.86 -30.74
C ASP A 89 2.50 -11.13 -30.29
N ARG A 90 3.22 -11.72 -29.32
CA ARG A 90 4.37 -11.08 -28.69
C ARG A 90 5.65 -11.83 -28.96
N VAL A 91 6.70 -11.09 -29.30
CA VAL A 91 8.05 -11.64 -29.43
C VAL A 91 8.59 -12.03 -28.06
N LEU A 92 9.06 -13.27 -27.93
CA LEU A 92 9.79 -13.77 -26.77
C LEU A 92 11.30 -13.68 -26.98
N ILE A 93 11.76 -14.04 -28.18
CA ILE A 93 13.17 -14.05 -28.57
C ILE A 93 13.30 -13.26 -29.87
N LYS A 94 14.16 -12.24 -29.87
CA LYS A 94 14.42 -11.39 -31.04
C LYS A 94 15.27 -12.14 -32.07
N ASN A 95 15.38 -11.55 -33.26
CA ASN A 95 16.20 -12.08 -34.35
C ASN A 95 17.71 -12.18 -34.05
N ASP A 96 18.21 -11.41 -33.08
CA ASP A 96 19.59 -11.49 -32.58
C ASP A 96 19.81 -12.58 -31.51
N GLY A 97 18.77 -13.35 -31.20
CA GLY A 97 18.77 -14.40 -30.18
C GLY A 97 18.60 -13.89 -28.75
N THR A 98 18.48 -12.57 -28.53
CA THR A 98 18.27 -12.01 -27.19
C THR A 98 16.79 -12.10 -26.77
N TYR A 99 16.56 -12.26 -25.48
CA TYR A 99 15.21 -12.28 -24.93
C TYR A 99 14.60 -10.87 -24.89
N THR A 100 13.29 -10.79 -25.05
CA THR A 100 12.54 -9.58 -24.71
C THR A 100 12.30 -9.52 -23.20
N TYR A 101 12.02 -8.33 -22.67
CA TYR A 101 11.65 -8.17 -21.25
C TYR A 101 10.35 -8.92 -20.88
N PHE A 102 9.54 -9.25 -21.89
CA PHE A 102 8.31 -10.00 -21.67
C PHE A 102 8.59 -11.43 -21.23
N LEU A 103 9.64 -12.08 -21.73
CA LEU A 103 9.91 -13.47 -21.38
C LEU A 103 10.26 -13.66 -19.88
N PRO A 104 11.16 -12.86 -19.27
CA PRO A 104 11.39 -12.87 -17.83
C PRO A 104 10.13 -12.57 -17.01
N ASP A 105 9.30 -11.62 -17.44
CA ASP A 105 8.03 -11.34 -16.76
C ASP A 105 7.13 -12.57 -16.74
N ILE A 106 7.01 -13.29 -17.86
CA ILE A 106 6.19 -14.50 -17.91
C ILE A 106 6.75 -15.57 -16.99
N ALA A 107 8.07 -15.77 -16.98
CA ALA A 107 8.69 -16.75 -16.09
C ALA A 107 8.46 -16.41 -14.62
N TYR A 108 8.57 -15.13 -14.26
CA TYR A 108 8.28 -14.69 -12.90
C TYR A 108 6.80 -14.88 -12.52
N HIS A 109 5.87 -14.59 -13.43
CA HIS A 109 4.45 -14.85 -13.19
C HIS A 109 4.14 -16.34 -13.07
N PHE A 110 4.77 -17.18 -13.88
CA PHE A 110 4.63 -18.62 -13.78
C PHE A 110 5.20 -19.17 -12.46
N ASP A 111 6.32 -18.64 -11.98
CA ASP A 111 6.83 -18.91 -10.64
C ASP A 111 5.83 -18.49 -9.55
N LYS A 112 5.26 -17.27 -9.62
CA LYS A 112 4.19 -16.82 -8.69
C LYS A 112 3.00 -17.79 -8.65
N VAL A 113 2.61 -18.37 -9.80
CA VAL A 113 1.56 -19.40 -9.88
C VAL A 113 2.00 -20.71 -9.25
N LYS A 114 3.23 -21.18 -9.51
CA LYS A 114 3.78 -22.43 -8.96
C LYS A 114 3.89 -22.41 -7.43
N ARG A 115 4.00 -21.23 -6.82
CA ARG A 115 3.96 -21.06 -5.35
C ARG A 115 2.59 -21.39 -4.72
N GLY A 116 1.53 -21.54 -5.52
CA GLY A 116 0.20 -21.97 -5.06
C GLY A 116 -0.76 -20.85 -4.66
N ASN A 117 -0.48 -19.60 -5.01
CA ASN A 117 -1.35 -18.46 -4.67
C ASN A 117 -2.65 -18.49 -5.48
N ASP A 118 -3.82 -18.37 -4.85
CA ASP A 118 -5.11 -18.34 -5.56
C ASP A 118 -5.23 -17.11 -6.48
N ILE A 119 -4.84 -15.94 -5.95
CA ILE A 119 -4.93 -14.64 -6.61
C ILE A 119 -3.53 -14.00 -6.63
N LEU A 120 -3.18 -13.40 -7.77
CA LEU A 120 -2.01 -12.57 -7.98
C LEU A 120 -2.47 -11.14 -8.17
N ILE A 121 -1.96 -10.21 -7.37
CA ILE A 121 -2.31 -8.79 -7.46
C ILE A 121 -1.04 -8.01 -7.80
N ASP A 122 -1.05 -7.34 -8.94
CA ASP A 122 0.04 -6.49 -9.40
C ASP A 122 -0.41 -5.01 -9.38
N LEU A 123 0.49 -4.13 -8.93
CA LEU A 123 0.29 -2.67 -8.92
C LEU A 123 1.20 -2.04 -9.97
N PHE A 124 0.63 -1.51 -11.04
CA PHE A 124 1.37 -0.96 -12.19
C PHE A 124 1.14 0.53 -12.34
N GLY A 125 2.11 1.24 -12.95
CA GLY A 125 1.91 2.63 -13.36
C GLY A 125 0.94 2.77 -14.54
N ALA A 126 0.30 3.93 -14.68
CA ALA A 126 -0.64 4.24 -15.76
C ALA A 126 -0.10 4.03 -17.19
N ASP A 127 1.22 4.15 -17.37
CA ASP A 127 1.94 3.90 -18.61
C ASP A 127 1.98 2.42 -19.03
N HIS A 128 1.61 1.49 -18.14
CA HIS A 128 1.64 0.04 -18.38
C HIS A 128 0.27 -0.55 -18.75
N HIS A 129 -0.76 0.26 -19.02
CA HIS A 129 -2.10 -0.24 -19.36
C HIS A 129 -2.10 -1.21 -20.56
N GLY A 130 -1.29 -0.93 -21.59
CA GLY A 130 -1.14 -1.81 -22.77
C GLY A 130 -0.39 -3.13 -22.51
N TYR A 131 0.09 -3.35 -21.29
CA TYR A 131 0.81 -4.55 -20.86
C TYR A 131 -0.10 -5.57 -20.16
N ILE A 132 -1.32 -5.17 -19.79
CA ILE A 132 -2.26 -6.02 -19.04
C ILE A 132 -2.64 -7.27 -19.85
N ASN A 133 -3.15 -7.08 -21.06
CA ASN A 133 -3.71 -8.19 -21.85
C ASN A 133 -2.64 -9.23 -22.21
N ARG A 134 -1.41 -8.80 -22.48
CA ARG A 134 -0.33 -9.75 -22.81
C ARG A 134 0.09 -10.60 -21.61
N LEU A 135 0.17 -10.03 -20.41
CA LEU A 135 0.47 -10.81 -19.20
C LEU A 135 -0.65 -11.77 -18.86
N LYS A 136 -1.90 -11.35 -19.02
CA LYS A 136 -3.06 -12.24 -18.86
C LYS A 136 -3.04 -13.38 -19.87
N ALA A 137 -2.80 -13.06 -21.14
CA ALA A 137 -2.68 -14.04 -22.21
C ALA A 137 -1.54 -15.04 -21.98
N SER A 138 -0.40 -14.59 -21.45
CA SER A 138 0.72 -15.50 -21.17
C SER A 138 0.40 -16.53 -20.09
N LEU A 139 -0.39 -16.18 -19.07
CA LEU A 139 -0.85 -17.14 -18.07
C LEU A 139 -1.76 -18.22 -18.66
N GLU A 140 -2.67 -17.83 -19.56
CA GLU A 140 -3.57 -18.76 -20.24
C GLU A 140 -2.82 -19.79 -21.09
N THR A 141 -1.63 -19.43 -21.61
CA THR A 141 -0.77 -20.37 -22.35
C THR A 141 -0.26 -21.53 -21.49
N PHE A 142 -0.35 -21.42 -20.16
CA PHE A 142 -0.06 -22.50 -19.21
C PHE A 142 -1.31 -23.19 -18.67
N GLY A 143 -2.50 -22.86 -19.19
CA GLY A 143 -3.79 -23.32 -18.68
C GLY A 143 -4.19 -22.67 -17.35
N VAL A 144 -3.65 -21.48 -17.05
CA VAL A 144 -3.97 -20.72 -15.83
C VAL A 144 -5.01 -19.68 -16.16
N ASP A 145 -6.16 -19.72 -15.47
CA ASP A 145 -7.21 -18.70 -15.59
C ASP A 145 -6.63 -17.30 -15.32
N SER A 146 -6.68 -16.44 -16.34
CA SER A 146 -6.17 -15.07 -16.29
C SER A 146 -6.94 -14.16 -15.33
N ASN A 147 -8.12 -14.55 -14.85
CA ASN A 147 -8.82 -13.84 -13.77
C ASN A 147 -8.12 -13.96 -12.42
N ARG A 148 -7.22 -14.94 -12.26
CA ARG A 148 -6.35 -15.02 -11.08
C ARG A 148 -5.35 -13.88 -11.03
N LEU A 149 -5.04 -13.22 -12.16
CA LEU A 149 -4.19 -12.04 -12.20
C LEU A 149 -5.04 -10.76 -12.21
N GLU A 150 -5.06 -10.08 -11.09
CA GLU A 150 -5.60 -8.74 -10.93
C GLU A 150 -4.48 -7.72 -11.13
N ILE A 151 -4.67 -6.76 -12.02
CA ILE A 151 -3.70 -5.68 -12.24
C ILE A 151 -4.39 -4.36 -11.92
N GLN A 152 -3.93 -3.68 -10.88
CA GLN A 152 -4.39 -2.36 -10.47
C GLN A 152 -3.48 -1.30 -11.10
N ILE A 153 -4.09 -0.33 -11.76
CA ILE A 153 -3.36 0.77 -12.41
C ILE A 153 -3.33 1.98 -11.48
N MET A 154 -2.12 2.34 -11.06
CA MET A 154 -1.83 3.51 -10.25
C MET A 154 -1.51 4.71 -11.13
N GLN A 155 -2.26 5.79 -10.93
CA GLN A 155 -2.04 7.08 -11.58
C GLN A 155 -0.89 7.84 -10.95
N MET A 156 -0.36 8.78 -11.72
CA MET A 156 0.70 9.66 -11.28
C MET A 156 0.20 10.64 -10.19
N VAL A 157 0.99 10.78 -9.13
CA VAL A 157 0.79 11.78 -8.07
C VAL A 157 1.58 13.03 -8.42
N ARG A 158 0.96 14.21 -8.25
CA ARG A 158 1.63 15.51 -8.36
C ARG A 158 1.88 16.04 -6.97
N LEU A 159 3.11 16.44 -6.68
CA LEU A 159 3.44 17.08 -5.40
C LEU A 159 3.20 18.58 -5.52
N MET A 160 2.44 19.13 -4.60
CA MET A 160 2.06 20.54 -4.56
C MET A 160 2.65 21.20 -3.32
N GLU A 161 3.25 22.38 -3.49
CA GLU A 161 3.75 23.22 -2.41
C GLU A 161 3.32 24.67 -2.70
N ASN A 162 2.64 25.33 -1.76
CA ASN A 162 2.11 26.68 -1.94
C ASN A 162 1.27 26.85 -3.23
N GLY A 163 0.44 25.84 -3.53
CA GLY A 163 -0.43 25.81 -4.72
C GLY A 163 0.28 25.63 -6.06
N LYS A 164 1.58 25.28 -6.06
CA LYS A 164 2.37 25.05 -7.28
C LYS A 164 2.94 23.64 -7.30
N GLU A 165 2.97 23.04 -8.48
CA GLU A 165 3.57 21.72 -8.68
C GLU A 165 5.08 21.80 -8.49
N VAL A 166 5.62 20.91 -7.65
CA VAL A 166 7.06 20.75 -7.41
C VAL A 166 7.51 19.42 -7.98
N LYS A 167 8.53 19.46 -8.85
CA LYS A 167 9.06 18.26 -9.54
C LYS A 167 10.44 17.84 -9.07
N MET A 168 11.16 18.76 -8.43
CA MET A 168 12.58 18.60 -8.10
C MET A 168 12.82 18.89 -6.63
N SER A 169 13.67 18.07 -6.03
CA SER A 169 14.18 18.23 -4.68
C SER A 169 14.97 19.52 -4.53
N LYS A 170 14.64 20.32 -3.50
CA LYS A 170 15.44 21.49 -3.10
C LYS A 170 16.80 21.09 -2.54
N ARG A 171 16.93 19.86 -1.99
CA ARG A 171 18.13 19.36 -1.32
C ARG A 171 19.13 18.78 -2.31
N THR A 172 18.67 17.96 -3.24
CA THR A 172 19.54 17.20 -4.15
C THR A 172 19.55 17.74 -5.57
N GLY A 173 18.56 18.57 -5.95
CA GLY A 173 18.40 19.02 -7.34
C GLY A 173 17.98 17.89 -8.30
N ASN A 174 17.53 16.75 -7.78
CA ASN A 174 17.02 15.59 -8.54
C ASN A 174 15.50 15.43 -8.33
N ALA A 175 14.90 14.33 -8.81
CA ALA A 175 13.51 13.99 -8.51
C ALA A 175 13.28 13.83 -6.99
N ILE A 176 12.09 14.18 -6.53
CA ILE A 176 11.69 14.02 -5.13
C ILE A 176 11.54 12.53 -4.80
N THR A 177 12.16 12.09 -3.72
CA THR A 177 12.12 10.69 -3.27
C THR A 177 11.07 10.50 -2.17
N LEU A 178 10.59 9.26 -1.98
CA LEU A 178 9.72 8.92 -0.85
C LEU A 178 10.34 9.31 0.50
N ARG A 179 11.65 9.09 0.65
CA ARG A 179 12.42 9.52 1.83
C ARG A 179 12.25 11.00 2.10
N GLU A 180 12.37 11.85 1.09
CA GLU A 180 12.20 13.29 1.25
C GLU A 180 10.78 13.69 1.61
N ILE A 181 9.77 13.00 1.07
CA ILE A 181 8.37 13.22 1.48
C ILE A 181 8.21 12.87 2.96
N MET A 182 8.71 11.71 3.40
CA MET A 182 8.65 11.30 4.81
C MET A 182 9.39 12.27 5.74
N ASP A 183 10.58 12.73 5.36
CA ASP A 183 11.37 13.69 6.14
C ASP A 183 10.63 15.03 6.30
N GLU A 184 9.87 15.45 5.29
CA GLU A 184 9.19 16.74 5.23
C GLU A 184 7.83 16.75 5.97
N VAL A 185 6.98 15.72 5.76
CA VAL A 185 5.60 15.69 6.29
C VAL A 185 5.40 14.68 7.43
N GLY A 186 6.36 13.78 7.64
CA GLY A 186 6.23 12.64 8.55
C GLY A 186 5.56 11.42 7.91
N VAL A 187 5.87 10.23 8.44
CA VAL A 187 5.42 8.94 7.90
C VAL A 187 3.89 8.83 7.89
N ASP A 188 3.23 9.19 8.99
CA ASP A 188 1.78 9.09 9.13
C ASP A 188 1.03 9.93 8.09
N ALA A 189 1.44 11.18 7.89
CA ALA A 189 0.84 12.06 6.88
C ALA A 189 1.10 11.54 5.47
N ALA A 190 2.33 11.14 5.15
CA ALA A 190 2.68 10.59 3.84
C ALA A 190 1.83 9.36 3.50
N ARG A 191 1.69 8.41 4.44
CA ARG A 191 0.87 7.21 4.25
C ARG A 191 -0.61 7.54 4.09
N TYR A 192 -1.15 8.38 4.97
CA TYR A 192 -2.56 8.73 4.94
C TYR A 192 -2.94 9.41 3.61
N PHE A 193 -2.16 10.40 3.19
CA PHE A 193 -2.43 11.16 1.97
C PHE A 193 -2.26 10.33 0.70
N LEU A 194 -1.24 9.46 0.62
CA LEU A 194 -1.07 8.58 -0.55
C LEU A 194 -2.16 7.49 -0.63
N THR A 195 -2.80 7.17 0.49
CA THR A 195 -3.86 6.13 0.55
C THR A 195 -5.26 6.74 0.38
N MET A 196 -5.47 8.03 0.65
CA MET A 196 -6.82 8.62 0.73
C MET A 196 -7.54 8.83 -0.60
N ARG A 197 -6.90 8.46 -1.72
CA ARG A 197 -7.48 8.53 -3.07
C ARG A 197 -7.44 7.17 -3.74
N SER A 198 -8.35 6.99 -4.68
CA SER A 198 -8.37 5.79 -5.52
C SER A 198 -7.10 5.73 -6.36
N PRO A 199 -6.45 4.55 -6.51
CA PRO A 199 -5.22 4.43 -7.28
C PRO A 199 -5.40 4.84 -8.75
N ASP A 200 -6.61 4.71 -9.31
CA ASP A 200 -6.93 5.06 -10.70
C ASP A 200 -7.24 6.56 -10.92
N SER A 201 -7.12 7.39 -9.88
CA SER A 201 -7.40 8.83 -9.93
C SER A 201 -6.12 9.66 -9.86
N HIS A 202 -6.06 10.76 -10.63
CA HIS A 202 -5.01 11.76 -10.44
C HIS A 202 -5.13 12.39 -9.05
N PHE A 203 -3.99 12.54 -8.38
CA PHE A 203 -3.94 13.06 -7.04
C PHE A 203 -2.88 14.14 -6.90
N ASP A 204 -3.31 15.30 -6.38
CA ASP A 204 -2.44 16.39 -5.98
C ASP A 204 -2.16 16.23 -4.47
N PHE A 205 -0.93 15.84 -4.14
CA PHE A 205 -0.45 15.74 -2.77
C PHE A 205 -0.03 17.14 -2.30
N ASP A 206 -0.83 17.74 -1.42
CA ASP A 206 -0.50 19.03 -0.80
C ASP A 206 0.45 18.85 0.38
N MET A 207 1.72 19.21 0.18
CA MET A 207 2.77 19.08 1.19
C MET A 207 2.59 20.04 2.37
N GLU A 208 1.97 21.20 2.17
CA GLU A 208 1.73 22.16 3.26
C GLU A 208 0.63 21.63 4.17
N LEU A 209 -0.50 21.22 3.58
CA LEU A 209 -1.62 20.63 4.33
C LEU A 209 -1.18 19.39 5.12
N ALA A 210 -0.30 18.55 4.54
CA ALA A 210 0.21 17.36 5.21
C ALA A 210 1.08 17.68 6.44
N LYS A 211 1.75 18.85 6.48
CA LYS A 211 2.56 19.32 7.63
C LYS A 211 1.72 19.97 8.73
N GLU A 212 0.55 20.50 8.39
CA GLU A 212 -0.24 21.29 9.33
C GLU A 212 -0.77 20.46 10.50
N GLN A 213 -0.68 21.03 11.71
CA GLN A 213 -1.36 20.51 12.91
C GLN A 213 -2.72 21.19 13.07
N SER A 214 -3.56 21.08 12.05
CA SER A 214 -4.85 21.75 11.94
C SER A 214 -5.99 20.75 11.74
N GLN A 215 -7.23 21.19 11.96
CA GLN A 215 -8.42 20.37 11.69
C GLN A 215 -8.60 20.09 10.19
N ASP A 216 -7.95 20.86 9.31
CA ASP A 216 -7.99 20.66 7.86
C ASP A 216 -7.09 19.49 7.43
N ASN A 217 -6.05 19.17 8.22
CA ASN A 217 -5.24 17.99 8.00
C ASN A 217 -5.99 16.72 8.47
N PRO A 218 -6.37 15.81 7.55
CA PRO A 218 -7.19 14.66 7.89
C PRO A 218 -6.51 13.69 8.86
N VAL A 219 -5.19 13.48 8.74
CA VAL A 219 -4.50 12.57 9.68
C VAL A 219 -4.45 13.15 11.09
N TYR A 220 -4.15 14.45 11.21
CA TYR A 220 -4.15 15.14 12.48
C TYR A 220 -5.55 15.13 13.11
N TYR A 221 -6.59 15.41 12.33
CA TYR A 221 -7.98 15.37 12.76
C TYR A 221 -8.36 14.02 13.40
N ALA A 222 -8.02 12.92 12.73
CA ALA A 222 -8.32 11.58 13.21
C ALA A 222 -7.48 11.18 14.43
N GLN A 223 -6.18 11.48 14.42
CA GLN A 223 -5.29 11.20 15.56
C GLN A 223 -5.71 11.98 16.80
N TYR A 224 -6.14 13.24 16.62
CA TYR A 224 -6.62 14.08 17.71
C TYR A 224 -7.92 13.55 18.33
N ALA A 225 -8.83 13.00 17.51
CA ALA A 225 -10.00 12.29 18.03
C ALA A 225 -9.59 11.12 18.94
N HIS A 226 -8.64 10.27 18.51
CA HIS A 226 -8.14 9.16 19.31
C HIS A 226 -7.48 9.63 20.62
N ALA A 227 -6.57 10.60 20.55
CA ALA A 227 -5.88 11.15 21.71
C ALA A 227 -6.86 11.77 22.72
N ARG A 228 -7.89 12.48 22.24
CA ARG A 228 -8.95 13.02 23.09
C ARG A 228 -9.74 11.94 23.80
N ILE A 229 -10.11 10.86 23.11
CA ILE A 229 -10.80 9.73 23.75
C ILE A 229 -9.91 9.12 24.85
N CYS A 230 -8.62 8.92 24.58
CA CYS A 230 -7.66 8.40 25.57
C CYS A 230 -7.60 9.30 26.82
N SER A 231 -7.57 10.63 26.63
CA SER A 231 -7.57 11.59 27.74
C SER A 231 -8.85 11.48 28.60
N ILE A 232 -10.02 11.36 27.97
CA ILE A 232 -11.31 11.22 28.68
C ILE A 232 -11.34 9.91 29.48
N LEU A 233 -10.90 8.81 28.88
CA LEU A 233 -10.85 7.50 29.54
C LEU A 233 -9.89 7.50 30.73
N LYS A 234 -8.74 8.18 30.60
CA LYS A 234 -7.81 8.38 31.72
C LYS A 234 -8.47 9.15 32.86
N GLN A 235 -9.19 10.24 32.56
CA GLN A 235 -9.94 11.01 33.57
C GLN A 235 -11.05 10.19 34.23
N ALA A 236 -11.78 9.37 33.46
CA ALA A 236 -12.80 8.47 34.00
C ALA A 236 -12.20 7.50 35.03
N LYS A 237 -11.05 6.90 34.70
CA LYS A 237 -10.32 6.01 35.59
C LYS A 237 -9.85 6.69 36.86
N GLU A 238 -9.35 7.93 36.77
CA GLU A 238 -8.97 8.75 37.93
C GLU A 238 -10.15 9.06 38.85
N GLN A 239 -11.38 9.09 38.32
CA GLN A 239 -12.63 9.23 39.07
C GLN A 239 -13.19 7.87 39.57
N GLY A 240 -12.46 6.76 39.36
CA GLY A 240 -12.89 5.41 39.76
C GLY A 240 -13.94 4.79 38.83
N ILE A 241 -14.13 5.32 37.63
CA ILE A 241 -15.04 4.79 36.62
C ILE A 241 -14.23 3.90 35.67
N GLU A 242 -14.36 2.60 35.83
CA GLU A 242 -13.72 1.59 34.97
C GLU A 242 -14.61 1.28 33.75
N VAL A 243 -13.96 0.90 32.64
CA VAL A 243 -14.68 0.40 31.46
C VAL A 243 -15.24 -0.99 31.79
N ALA A 244 -16.55 -1.14 31.78
CA ALA A 244 -17.24 -2.41 31.95
C ALA A 244 -17.95 -2.84 30.66
N ALA A 245 -17.83 -4.12 30.30
CA ALA A 245 -18.55 -4.68 29.15
C ALA A 245 -20.06 -4.82 29.41
N ALA A 246 -20.45 -5.04 30.68
CA ALA A 246 -21.83 -5.09 31.11
C ALA A 246 -22.22 -3.71 31.69
N ASN A 247 -22.81 -2.86 30.85
CA ASN A 247 -23.43 -1.61 31.26
C ASN A 247 -24.89 -1.58 30.81
N ASP A 248 -25.71 -0.81 31.51
CA ASP A 248 -27.01 -0.42 31.00
C ASP A 248 -26.83 0.68 29.95
N PHE A 249 -27.04 0.35 28.68
CA PHE A 249 -26.92 1.29 27.57
C PHE A 249 -28.23 2.01 27.25
N THR A 250 -29.32 1.76 28.00
CA THR A 250 -30.63 2.42 27.76
C THR A 250 -30.58 3.94 28.01
N THR A 251 -29.55 4.43 28.72
CA THR A 251 -29.30 5.85 28.94
C THR A 251 -28.74 6.56 27.71
N ILE A 252 -28.21 5.83 26.71
CA ILE A 252 -27.71 6.40 25.46
C ILE A 252 -28.89 6.70 24.54
N THR A 253 -29.48 7.88 24.72
CA THR A 253 -30.66 8.33 23.97
C THR A 253 -30.37 9.44 22.96
N ASN A 254 -29.16 10.03 23.02
CA ASN A 254 -28.76 11.09 22.13
C ASN A 254 -28.57 10.58 20.70
N GLU A 255 -29.19 11.27 19.74
CA GLU A 255 -29.11 10.94 18.32
C GLU A 255 -27.65 10.88 17.81
N LYS A 256 -26.77 11.78 18.26
CA LYS A 256 -25.35 11.81 17.87
C LYS A 256 -24.55 10.64 18.45
N ALA A 257 -24.91 10.17 19.63
CA ALA A 257 -24.32 8.94 20.20
C ALA A 257 -24.74 7.72 19.37
N ILE A 258 -26.03 7.65 18.98
CA ILE A 258 -26.57 6.56 18.15
C ILE A 258 -25.93 6.58 16.74
N GLU A 259 -25.79 7.75 16.12
CA GLU A 259 -25.08 7.91 14.83
C GLU A 259 -23.62 7.43 14.92
N LEU A 260 -22.92 7.75 16.01
CA LEU A 260 -21.55 7.30 16.25
C LEU A 260 -21.47 5.77 16.39
N LEU A 261 -22.37 5.16 17.15
CA LEU A 261 -22.44 3.70 17.30
C LEU A 261 -22.74 2.98 15.98
N LYS A 262 -23.59 3.55 15.12
CA LYS A 262 -23.80 3.02 13.76
C LYS A 262 -22.50 3.03 12.97
N LYS A 263 -21.69 4.09 13.08
CA LYS A 263 -20.36 4.13 12.43
C LYS A 263 -19.38 3.12 13.00
N VAL A 264 -19.43 2.83 14.29
CA VAL A 264 -18.65 1.70 14.85
C VAL A 264 -19.10 0.37 14.23
N ALA A 265 -20.41 0.13 14.11
CA ALA A 265 -20.96 -1.08 13.50
C ALA A 265 -20.64 -1.22 12.00
N ASP A 266 -20.49 -0.10 11.28
CA ASP A 266 -20.13 -0.07 9.86
C ASP A 266 -18.68 -0.52 9.58
N PHE A 267 -17.83 -0.70 10.60
CA PHE A 267 -16.40 -0.97 10.40
C PHE A 267 -16.13 -2.28 9.68
N GLU A 268 -16.70 -3.39 10.15
CA GLU A 268 -16.48 -4.72 9.57
C GLU A 268 -16.96 -4.80 8.11
N PRO A 269 -18.20 -4.37 7.76
CA PRO A 269 -18.62 -4.30 6.35
C PRO A 269 -17.73 -3.40 5.50
N THR A 270 -17.18 -2.33 6.07
CA THR A 270 -16.26 -1.44 5.36
C THR A 270 -14.94 -2.14 5.04
N ILE A 271 -14.40 -2.94 5.96
CA ILE A 271 -13.20 -3.75 5.74
C ILE A 271 -13.44 -4.76 4.62
N GLU A 272 -14.52 -5.53 4.70
CA GLU A 272 -14.87 -6.53 3.69
C GLU A 272 -14.99 -5.89 2.31
N SER A 273 -15.72 -4.78 2.24
CA SER A 273 -15.93 -4.06 0.99
C SER A 273 -14.64 -3.45 0.44
N ALA A 274 -13.77 -2.89 1.29
CA ALA A 274 -12.47 -2.37 0.88
C ALA A 274 -11.56 -3.48 0.35
N ALA A 275 -11.55 -4.64 1.01
CA ALA A 275 -10.79 -5.80 0.57
C ALA A 275 -11.30 -6.31 -0.78
N GLU A 276 -12.60 -6.60 -0.92
CA GLU A 276 -13.22 -7.10 -2.14
C GLU A 276 -12.92 -6.22 -3.36
N HIS A 277 -13.00 -4.90 -3.19
CA HIS A 277 -12.81 -3.92 -4.26
C HIS A 277 -11.37 -3.39 -4.36
N ARG A 278 -10.41 -3.94 -3.62
CA ARG A 278 -9.01 -3.46 -3.54
C ARG A 278 -8.89 -1.95 -3.29
N SER A 279 -9.83 -1.39 -2.53
CA SER A 279 -10.07 0.04 -2.40
C SER A 279 -9.63 0.55 -1.02
N ALA A 280 -8.33 0.58 -0.76
CA ALA A 280 -7.75 0.97 0.54
C ALA A 280 -8.20 2.36 1.03
N HIS A 281 -8.45 3.31 0.10
CA HIS A 281 -8.97 4.64 0.39
C HIS A 281 -10.33 4.66 1.10
N ARG A 282 -11.09 3.55 1.06
CA ARG A 282 -12.34 3.44 1.84
C ARG A 282 -12.07 3.43 3.33
N ILE A 283 -10.94 2.88 3.77
CA ILE A 283 -10.56 2.87 5.19
C ILE A 283 -10.19 4.28 5.66
N THR A 284 -9.46 5.07 4.86
CA THR A 284 -9.18 6.48 5.19
C THR A 284 -10.46 7.31 5.25
N ASN A 285 -11.43 7.06 4.37
CA ASN A 285 -12.72 7.75 4.42
C ASN A 285 -13.49 7.38 5.69
N TYR A 286 -13.51 6.09 6.04
CA TYR A 286 -14.10 5.60 7.29
C TYR A 286 -13.48 6.24 8.53
N ILE A 287 -12.14 6.37 8.57
CA ILE A 287 -11.42 7.02 9.66
C ILE A 287 -11.90 8.47 9.83
N GLN A 288 -11.99 9.24 8.75
CA GLN A 288 -12.51 10.61 8.79
C GLN A 288 -13.95 10.67 9.28
N ASP A 289 -14.80 9.80 8.76
CA ASP A 289 -16.21 9.74 9.13
C ASP A 289 -16.37 9.41 10.62
N LEU A 290 -15.66 8.40 11.14
CA LEU A 290 -15.72 8.01 12.54
C LEU A 290 -15.24 9.14 13.46
N ALA A 291 -14.11 9.77 13.13
CA ALA A 291 -13.59 10.91 13.87
C ALA A 291 -14.58 12.09 13.88
N SER A 292 -15.20 12.39 12.73
CA SER A 292 -16.21 13.45 12.60
C SER A 292 -17.44 13.19 13.47
N HIS A 293 -17.95 11.95 13.48
CA HIS A 293 -19.09 11.57 14.32
C HIS A 293 -18.73 11.62 15.80
N PHE A 294 -17.51 11.23 16.18
CA PHE A 294 -17.05 11.40 17.55
C PHE A 294 -17.03 12.87 17.97
N HIS A 295 -16.47 13.76 17.14
CA HIS A 295 -16.44 15.19 17.46
C HIS A 295 -17.84 15.80 17.56
N LYS A 296 -18.78 15.41 16.69
CA LYS A 296 -20.19 15.83 16.77
C LYS A 296 -20.84 15.37 18.07
N PHE A 297 -20.66 14.12 18.46
CA PHE A 297 -21.15 13.60 19.74
C PHE A 297 -20.54 14.36 20.93
N TYR A 298 -19.22 14.50 20.96
CA TYR A 298 -18.50 15.17 22.05
C TYR A 298 -18.92 16.63 22.24
N ASN A 299 -19.23 17.34 21.15
CA ASN A 299 -19.73 18.71 21.21
C ASN A 299 -21.19 18.79 21.69
N ALA A 300 -21.99 17.77 21.39
CA ALA A 300 -23.40 17.72 21.78
C ALA A 300 -23.60 17.29 23.23
N GLU A 301 -22.72 16.43 23.76
CA GLU A 301 -22.93 15.79 25.05
C GLU A 301 -21.64 15.49 25.80
N LYS A 302 -21.63 15.84 27.10
CA LYS A 302 -20.52 15.54 27.98
C LYS A 302 -20.49 14.04 28.30
N VAL A 303 -19.30 13.45 28.20
CA VAL A 303 -19.06 12.05 28.59
C VAL A 303 -19.08 11.91 30.10
N LEU A 304 -18.29 12.73 30.81
CA LEU A 304 -18.18 12.70 32.27
C LEU A 304 -19.16 13.71 32.88
N THR A 305 -20.10 13.20 33.68
CA THR A 305 -21.15 14.00 34.33
C THR A 305 -21.45 13.47 35.72
N ASP A 306 -22.31 14.17 36.47
CA ASP A 306 -22.77 13.71 37.80
C ASP A 306 -23.72 12.49 37.72
N ASP A 307 -24.23 12.15 36.53
CA ASP A 307 -25.01 10.94 36.28
C ASP A 307 -24.05 9.76 36.04
N ILE A 308 -23.86 8.95 37.09
CA ILE A 308 -22.89 7.84 37.11
C ILE A 308 -23.24 6.77 36.08
N GLU A 309 -24.52 6.39 35.95
CA GLU A 309 -24.92 5.31 35.05
C GLU A 309 -24.76 5.73 33.59
N LYS A 310 -25.17 6.97 33.27
CA LYS A 310 -24.93 7.54 31.95
C LYS A 310 -23.44 7.70 31.64
N THR A 311 -22.65 8.13 32.61
CA THR A 311 -21.20 8.27 32.45
C THR A 311 -20.54 6.91 32.17
N LYS A 312 -20.89 5.86 32.90
CA LYS A 312 -20.39 4.49 32.63
C LYS A 312 -20.75 4.02 31.22
N ALA A 313 -21.99 4.24 30.79
CA ALA A 313 -22.44 3.87 29.44
C ALA A 313 -21.66 4.63 28.35
N HIS A 314 -21.45 5.94 28.51
CA HIS A 314 -20.66 6.74 27.57
C HIS A 314 -19.18 6.35 27.58
N VAL A 315 -18.59 6.06 28.74
CA VAL A 315 -17.20 5.60 28.86
C VAL A 315 -16.99 4.29 28.10
N ALA A 316 -17.90 3.32 28.25
CA ALA A 316 -17.85 2.08 27.47
C ALA A 316 -18.05 2.31 25.96
N MET A 317 -18.97 3.20 25.58
CA MET A 317 -19.19 3.56 24.18
C MET A 317 -17.94 4.18 23.54
N ILE A 318 -17.32 5.18 24.18
CA ILE A 318 -16.14 5.83 23.60
C ILE A 318 -14.92 4.90 23.61
N GLU A 319 -14.84 3.92 24.52
CA GLU A 319 -13.80 2.89 24.43
C GLU A 319 -13.95 2.03 23.16
N ALA A 320 -15.19 1.65 22.80
CA ALA A 320 -15.44 0.97 21.53
C ALA A 320 -15.01 1.83 20.32
N VAL A 321 -15.28 3.14 20.37
CA VAL A 321 -14.81 4.10 19.34
C VAL A 321 -13.28 4.17 19.30
N ARG A 322 -12.62 4.23 20.46
CA ARG A 322 -11.15 4.26 20.57
C ARG A 322 -10.52 3.04 19.92
N ILE A 323 -11.02 1.84 20.26
CA ILE A 323 -10.54 0.56 19.71
C ILE A 323 -10.73 0.56 18.19
N THR A 324 -11.92 0.92 17.73
CA THR A 324 -12.26 0.92 16.30
C THR A 324 -11.38 1.89 15.51
N LEU A 325 -11.21 3.12 16.01
CA LEU A 325 -10.38 4.13 15.37
C LEU A 325 -8.90 3.72 15.36
N LYS A 326 -8.39 3.15 16.45
CA LYS A 326 -7.02 2.60 16.51
C LYS A 326 -6.81 1.49 15.48
N ASN A 327 -7.76 0.57 15.36
CA ASN A 327 -7.69 -0.53 14.40
C ASN A 327 -7.73 -0.02 12.96
N ALA A 328 -8.62 0.95 12.67
CA ALA A 328 -8.72 1.54 11.34
C ALA A 328 -7.43 2.29 10.94
N LEU A 329 -6.85 3.11 11.84
CA LEU A 329 -5.57 3.80 11.62
C LEU A 329 -4.43 2.79 11.37
N ALA A 330 -4.38 1.71 12.16
CA ALA A 330 -3.38 0.66 11.99
C ALA A 330 -3.49 -0.04 10.62
N MET A 331 -4.69 -0.25 10.09
CA MET A 331 -4.89 -0.85 8.76
C MET A 331 -4.29 -0.03 7.61
N VAL A 332 -4.19 1.29 7.76
CA VAL A 332 -3.51 2.17 6.80
C VAL A 332 -2.06 2.46 7.21
N GLY A 333 -1.57 1.81 8.26
CA GLY A 333 -0.19 1.91 8.78
C GLY A 333 0.13 3.26 9.41
N VAL A 334 -0.88 3.93 9.96
CA VAL A 334 -0.78 5.25 10.62
C VAL A 334 -0.89 5.06 12.13
N SER A 335 -0.15 5.85 12.90
CA SER A 335 -0.18 5.77 14.36
C SER A 335 -1.49 6.32 14.95
N ALA A 336 -1.84 5.82 16.14
CA ALA A 336 -2.98 6.27 16.94
C ALA A 336 -2.47 6.78 18.30
N PRO A 337 -2.02 8.05 18.40
CA PRO A 337 -1.39 8.58 19.61
C PRO A 337 -2.38 8.67 20.76
N GLU A 338 -1.91 8.39 21.98
CA GLU A 338 -2.72 8.51 23.21
C GLU A 338 -2.75 9.96 23.75
N SER A 339 -1.86 10.82 23.24
CA SER A 339 -1.76 12.25 23.57
C SER A 339 -1.23 13.02 22.36
N MET A 340 -1.73 14.24 22.12
CA MET A 340 -1.29 15.16 21.08
C MET A 340 -1.27 16.60 21.57
#